data_AF-A0A8J6T0I5-F1
#
_entry.id   AF-A0A8J6T0I5-F1
#
_cell.length_a   1.000
_cell.length_b   1.000
_cell.length_c   1.000
_cell.angle_alpha   90.00
_cell.angle_beta   90.00
_cell.angle_gamma   90.00
#
_symmetry.space_group_name_H-M   'P 1'
#
loop_
_entity.id
_entity.type
_entity.pdbx_description
1 polymer ?
#
loop_
_entity_poly.entity_id
_entity_poly.type
_entity_poly.pdbx_seq_one_letter_code
_entity_poly.pdbx_strand_id
1 'polypeptide(L)'
;MKIYRSLTATLLYVPLLLAGCSDTAQFNEASGAKFIDAQTITGAGVPTAVDPSADATAPHSASDPSADSPAGDGATSTVAGAAGGGASGGGTATTGGKATVAGAGTGSAKGSASTPGSAVTLQANVEKLKAACTTGTKKTMKQSVRFAETQKCNWNVDGNLGRLDAHLQAIQGQKASIELPANAQLCELGIGSVATTIQYDDFMILTMNNQVLLSSNKELLLGMTEDQDAAYVWDFTKARGRAVNFDAPSYCLGNGSICNIPVTDTQGSFQFSIDPSVLGKMAANNASSTKLDFALYATGDNDDRDCWHTAFTLDFTLNYVQ
;
A
#
# COMPACT_ATOMS: atom_id res chain seq x y z
N MET A 1 -64.81 55.92 24.67
CA MET A 1 -64.00 55.88 23.43
C MET A 1 -62.79 55.00 23.66
N LYS A 2 -62.74 53.81 23.04
CA LYS A 2 -61.53 53.01 22.87
C LYS A 2 -61.56 52.48 21.44
N ILE A 3 -60.60 52.92 20.63
CA ILE A 3 -60.46 52.57 19.23
C ILE A 3 -59.42 51.45 19.15
N TYR A 4 -59.83 50.23 18.83
CA TYR A 4 -58.92 49.14 18.50
C TYR A 4 -58.64 49.17 16.99
N ARG A 5 -57.38 49.40 16.60
CA ARG A 5 -56.92 49.21 15.23
C ARG A 5 -56.36 47.80 15.09
N SER A 6 -56.91 47.05 14.14
CA SER A 6 -56.42 45.74 13.70
C SER A 6 -55.17 45.94 12.84
N LEU A 7 -54.08 45.28 13.22
CA LEU A 7 -52.83 45.22 12.45
C LEU A 7 -52.83 43.91 11.67
N THR A 8 -53.15 44.01 10.38
CA THR A 8 -53.03 42.92 9.41
C THR A 8 -51.57 42.81 8.99
N ALA A 9 -50.88 41.76 9.45
CA ALA A 9 -49.53 41.42 9.00
C ALA A 9 -49.63 40.64 7.69
N THR A 10 -49.25 41.27 6.58
CA THR A 10 -49.12 40.61 5.28
C THR A 10 -47.77 39.88 5.24
N LEU A 11 -47.79 38.55 5.37
CA LEU A 11 -46.63 37.70 5.10
C LEU A 11 -46.41 37.63 3.58
N LEU A 12 -45.34 38.26 3.09
CA LEU A 12 -44.82 38.07 1.74
C LEU A 12 -44.01 36.77 1.70
N TYR A 13 -44.61 35.73 1.11
CA TYR A 13 -43.95 34.46 0.84
C TYR A 13 -43.16 34.59 -0.47
N VAL A 14 -41.83 34.69 -0.37
CA VAL A 14 -40.92 34.66 -1.53
C VAL A 14 -40.46 33.21 -1.71
N PRO A 15 -40.81 32.52 -2.81
CA PRO A 15 -40.27 31.20 -3.08
C PRO A 15 -38.81 31.35 -3.52
N LEU A 16 -37.90 30.96 -2.63
CA LEU A 16 -36.48 30.81 -2.92
C LEU A 16 -36.31 29.56 -3.78
N LEU A 17 -36.22 29.74 -5.10
CA LEU A 17 -35.85 28.68 -6.04
C LEU A 17 -34.36 28.37 -5.87
N LEU A 18 -34.04 27.45 -4.96
CA LEU A 18 -32.74 26.79 -4.88
C LEU A 18 -32.65 25.80 -6.05
N ALA A 19 -32.14 26.27 -7.18
CA ALA A 19 -31.61 25.40 -8.23
C ALA A 19 -30.37 24.69 -7.67
N GLY A 20 -30.57 23.45 -7.21
CA GLY A 20 -29.49 22.54 -6.85
C GLY A 20 -28.79 22.03 -8.11
N CYS A 21 -27.65 22.61 -8.45
CA CYS A 21 -26.67 21.95 -9.32
C CYS A 21 -26.02 20.82 -8.52
N SER A 22 -26.61 19.63 -8.59
CA SER A 22 -25.98 18.38 -8.16
C SER A 22 -25.10 17.87 -9.30
N ASP A 23 -23.94 18.48 -9.51
CA ASP A 23 -22.91 17.96 -10.42
C ASP A 23 -22.06 16.90 -9.72
N THR A 24 -22.72 15.80 -9.29
CA THR A 24 -22.00 14.58 -8.91
C THR A 24 -22.23 13.56 -10.02
N ALA A 25 -21.14 13.10 -10.62
CA ALA A 25 -21.05 12.04 -11.63
C ALA A 25 -21.38 12.42 -13.10
N GLN A 26 -20.44 13.09 -13.76
CA GLN A 26 -20.11 12.79 -15.16
C GLN A 26 -18.62 12.47 -15.28
N PHE A 27 -18.24 11.26 -14.84
CA PHE A 27 -17.03 10.60 -15.30
C PHE A 27 -17.32 9.99 -16.68
N ASN A 28 -17.27 10.79 -17.74
CA ASN A 28 -17.02 10.33 -19.10
C ASN A 28 -16.97 11.51 -20.05
N GLU A 29 -15.77 11.84 -20.55
CA GLU A 29 -15.52 12.07 -21.98
C GLU A 29 -14.00 11.99 -22.22
N ALA A 30 -13.67 11.46 -23.39
CA ALA A 30 -12.39 10.88 -23.78
C ALA A 30 -11.30 11.95 -23.98
N SER A 31 -10.30 11.94 -23.09
CA SER A 31 -8.94 12.37 -23.41
C SER A 31 -8.09 11.11 -23.34
N GLY A 32 -7.32 10.84 -24.38
CA GLY A 32 -6.50 9.62 -24.48
C GLY A 32 -5.58 9.51 -23.27
N ALA A 33 -5.84 8.56 -22.39
CA ALA A 33 -4.99 8.27 -21.26
C ALA A 33 -3.62 7.85 -21.81
N LYS A 34 -2.57 8.57 -21.43
CA LYS A 34 -1.21 8.06 -21.61
C LYS A 34 -1.01 6.95 -20.59
N PHE A 35 -0.23 5.95 -20.95
CA PHE A 35 0.08 4.81 -20.11
C PHE A 35 1.53 4.85 -19.65
N ILE A 36 1.77 4.49 -18.39
CA ILE A 36 3.10 4.37 -17.79
C ILE A 36 3.22 2.96 -17.21
N ASP A 37 4.28 2.25 -17.58
CA ASP A 37 4.63 0.96 -17.00
C ASP A 37 5.43 1.14 -15.71
N ALA A 38 5.01 0.45 -14.66
CA ALA A 38 5.75 0.37 -13.42
C ALA A 38 7.01 -0.49 -13.62
N GLN A 39 8.10 -0.06 -12.99
CA GLN A 39 9.35 -0.81 -12.96
C GLN A 39 9.40 -1.68 -11.72
N THR A 40 9.72 -2.96 -11.90
CA THR A 40 9.96 -3.88 -10.80
C THR A 40 11.19 -3.46 -10.02
N ILE A 41 11.07 -3.36 -8.70
CA ILE A 41 12.20 -3.18 -7.81
C ILE A 41 12.75 -4.56 -7.51
N THR A 42 13.83 -4.91 -8.19
CA THR A 42 14.74 -5.97 -7.72
C THR A 42 15.95 -5.24 -7.14
N GLY A 43 16.47 -5.65 -5.98
CA GLY A 43 17.64 -4.98 -5.44
C GLY A 43 18.82 -5.08 -6.38
N ALA A 44 19.40 -3.91 -6.62
CA ALA A 44 20.69 -3.63 -7.24
C ALA A 44 21.12 -4.50 -8.45
N GLY A 45 20.74 -4.04 -9.66
CA GLY A 45 21.68 -3.92 -10.80
C GLY A 45 21.34 -4.60 -12.14
N VAL A 46 20.72 -3.84 -13.06
CA VAL A 46 20.84 -3.89 -14.56
C VAL A 46 20.27 -5.15 -15.30
N PRO A 47 19.84 -5.07 -16.59
CA PRO A 47 18.82 -4.26 -17.27
C PRO A 47 17.58 -5.10 -17.71
N THR A 48 16.56 -4.38 -18.21
CA THR A 48 15.24 -4.82 -18.71
C THR A 48 15.22 -5.97 -19.72
N ALA A 49 14.22 -6.86 -19.62
CA ALA A 49 13.81 -7.77 -20.69
C ALA A 49 12.28 -7.88 -20.83
N VAL A 50 11.86 -7.67 -22.09
CA VAL A 50 10.66 -8.03 -22.86
C VAL A 50 9.50 -8.72 -22.12
N ASP A 51 8.33 -8.10 -22.27
CA ASP A 51 6.96 -8.58 -21.97
C ASP A 51 6.53 -9.76 -22.87
N PRO A 52 6.08 -10.89 -22.27
CA PRO A 52 5.21 -11.83 -22.96
C PRO A 52 4.03 -12.26 -22.07
N SER A 53 3.02 -11.41 -21.84
CA SER A 53 1.76 -11.88 -21.23
C SER A 53 0.67 -12.15 -22.27
N ALA A 54 0.76 -13.29 -22.94
CA ALA A 54 -0.34 -13.91 -23.68
C ALA A 54 -0.30 -15.43 -23.52
N ASP A 55 -0.38 -15.93 -22.28
CA ASP A 55 -1.04 -17.21 -21.93
C ASP A 55 -0.86 -17.48 -20.43
N ALA A 56 -1.95 -17.46 -19.67
CA ALA A 56 -1.99 -18.00 -18.31
C ALA A 56 -3.41 -18.48 -17.98
N THR A 57 -3.80 -19.60 -18.59
CA THR A 57 -4.81 -20.49 -18.03
C THR A 57 -4.08 -21.60 -17.27
N ALA A 58 -3.84 -21.39 -15.98
CA ALA A 58 -3.41 -22.45 -15.07
C ALA A 58 -4.65 -23.09 -14.40
N PRO A 59 -4.78 -24.42 -14.36
CA PRO A 59 -5.90 -25.09 -13.71
C PRO A 59 -5.69 -25.21 -12.19
N HIS A 60 -6.67 -24.77 -11.42
CA HIS A 60 -6.78 -25.05 -9.99
C HIS A 60 -6.95 -26.56 -9.76
N SER A 61 -5.99 -27.17 -9.07
CA SER A 61 -6.18 -28.47 -8.43
C SER A 61 -6.30 -28.25 -6.93
N ALA A 62 -7.53 -28.20 -6.45
CA ALA A 62 -7.85 -28.37 -5.05
C ALA A 62 -7.79 -29.87 -4.72
N SER A 63 -6.87 -30.27 -3.85
CA SER A 63 -6.97 -31.54 -3.13
C SER A 63 -6.12 -31.49 -1.87
N ASP A 64 -6.77 -31.10 -0.78
CA ASP A 64 -6.37 -31.46 0.58
C ASP A 64 -7.26 -32.62 1.05
N PRO A 65 -6.71 -33.82 1.29
CA PRO A 65 -7.42 -34.84 2.05
C PRO A 65 -6.55 -35.37 3.17
N SER A 66 -6.83 -35.00 4.43
CA SER A 66 -6.52 -35.90 5.57
C SER A 66 -7.22 -35.51 6.87
N ALA A 67 -8.42 -36.05 7.08
CA ALA A 67 -8.94 -36.33 8.43
C ALA A 67 -9.98 -37.45 8.37
N ASP A 68 -9.52 -38.70 8.28
CA ASP A 68 -10.34 -39.87 8.55
C ASP A 68 -9.70 -40.68 9.69
N SER A 69 -10.49 -40.88 10.74
CA SER A 69 -10.16 -41.76 11.86
C SER A 69 -10.31 -43.23 11.45
N PRO A 70 -9.66 -44.17 12.16
CA PRO A 70 -10.51 -45.19 12.75
C PRO A 70 -10.08 -45.63 14.16
N ALA A 71 -11.11 -45.88 14.97
CA ALA A 71 -11.02 -46.75 16.13
C ALA A 71 -10.84 -48.22 15.68
N GLY A 72 -9.99 -48.97 16.38
CA GLY A 72 -9.77 -50.39 16.13
C GLY A 72 -8.82 -50.99 17.16
N ASP A 73 -9.38 -51.42 18.30
CA ASP A 73 -8.73 -52.29 19.28
C ASP A 73 -8.40 -53.66 18.68
N GLY A 74 -7.27 -54.27 19.07
CA GLY A 74 -7.13 -55.73 18.97
C GLY A 74 -5.73 -56.32 18.77
N ALA A 75 -5.05 -56.58 19.89
CA ALA A 75 -4.30 -57.82 20.20
C ALA A 75 -2.98 -58.21 19.45
N THR A 76 -1.90 -58.15 20.25
CA THR A 76 -0.82 -59.16 20.44
C THR A 76 -0.03 -59.73 19.25
N SER A 77 1.30 -59.53 19.27
CA SER A 77 2.28 -60.62 19.46
C SER A 77 3.73 -60.10 19.50
N THR A 78 4.44 -60.52 20.53
CA THR A 78 5.90 -60.54 20.71
C THR A 78 6.67 -61.18 19.54
N VAL A 79 7.90 -60.74 19.26
CA VAL A 79 9.17 -61.50 19.34
C VAL A 79 10.38 -60.55 19.11
N ALA A 80 11.44 -60.84 19.86
CA ALA A 80 12.71 -60.14 20.01
C ALA A 80 13.67 -60.19 18.80
N GLY A 81 14.70 -59.34 18.84
CA GLY A 81 16.07 -59.80 18.54
C GLY A 81 16.96 -58.92 17.66
N ALA A 82 18.18 -58.67 18.18
CA ALA A 82 19.44 -58.27 17.54
C ALA A 82 19.59 -56.78 17.14
N ALA A 83 20.47 -55.96 17.73
CA ALA A 83 21.92 -56.04 17.99
C ALA A 83 22.81 -55.69 16.77
N GLY A 84 23.66 -54.68 16.96
CA GLY A 84 24.76 -54.25 16.09
C GLY A 84 24.71 -52.73 15.88
N GLY A 85 25.68 -51.89 16.26
CA GLY A 85 27.10 -52.10 16.57
C GLY A 85 27.96 -51.23 15.63
N GLY A 86 28.77 -50.33 16.19
CA GLY A 86 29.82 -49.56 15.50
C GLY A 86 29.66 -48.04 15.67
N ALA A 87 30.41 -47.33 16.53
CA ALA A 87 31.84 -46.97 16.46
C ALA A 87 32.18 -46.22 15.15
N SER A 88 32.99 -45.17 15.07
CA SER A 88 33.98 -44.53 15.96
C SER A 88 34.60 -43.35 15.16
N GLY A 89 35.06 -42.30 15.85
CA GLY A 89 36.13 -41.39 15.38
C GLY A 89 35.64 -40.09 14.73
N GLY A 90 36.20 -38.92 14.98
CA GLY A 90 37.43 -38.55 15.68
C GLY A 90 38.13 -37.40 14.94
N GLY A 91 38.50 -36.34 15.66
CA GLY A 91 39.39 -35.26 15.21
C GLY A 91 38.70 -34.18 14.33
N THR A 92 39.03 -32.90 14.39
CA THR A 92 40.31 -32.29 14.74
C THR A 92 40.09 -30.84 15.18
N ALA A 93 40.75 -30.45 16.27
CA ALA A 93 40.87 -29.07 16.71
C ALA A 93 41.88 -28.31 15.84
N THR A 94 41.52 -27.12 15.37
CA THR A 94 42.46 -26.13 14.83
C THR A 94 42.40 -24.85 15.64
N THR A 95 43.44 -24.72 16.45
CA THR A 95 44.16 -23.53 16.90
C THR A 95 43.90 -22.21 16.17
N GLY A 96 43.56 -21.18 16.94
CA GLY A 96 44.46 -20.05 17.18
C GLY A 96 44.67 -19.05 16.05
N GLY A 97 43.78 -18.05 15.97
CA GLY A 97 44.00 -16.80 15.21
C GLY A 97 43.70 -15.57 16.08
N LYS A 98 44.70 -15.11 16.82
CA LYS A 98 44.66 -13.87 17.62
C LYS A 98 44.83 -12.68 16.67
N ALA A 99 43.73 -12.07 16.23
CA ALA A 99 43.74 -10.79 15.53
C ALA A 99 43.44 -9.66 16.52
N THR A 100 44.49 -8.98 16.96
CA THR A 100 44.44 -7.64 17.54
C THR A 100 44.11 -6.63 16.44
N VAL A 101 42.94 -5.99 16.51
CA VAL A 101 42.74 -4.66 15.91
C VAL A 101 42.06 -3.78 16.93
N ALA A 102 42.86 -2.84 17.44
CA ALA A 102 42.44 -1.71 18.24
C ALA A 102 41.58 -0.75 17.39
N GLY A 103 40.54 -0.19 17.99
CA GLY A 103 39.70 0.81 17.32
C GLY A 103 38.45 1.18 18.10
N ALA A 104 38.61 1.55 19.37
CA ALA A 104 37.56 2.19 20.14
C ALA A 104 37.30 3.60 19.57
N GLY A 105 36.38 3.69 18.60
CA GLY A 105 35.79 4.93 18.13
C GLY A 105 34.45 5.15 18.82
N THR A 106 34.48 5.74 20.01
CA THR A 106 33.31 6.30 20.70
C THR A 106 32.82 7.54 19.95
N GLY A 107 32.18 7.32 18.81
CA GLY A 107 31.41 8.35 18.11
C GLY A 107 30.07 8.51 18.80
N SER A 108 30.00 9.42 19.78
CA SER A 108 28.72 9.93 20.30
C SER A 108 27.92 10.50 19.12
N ALA A 109 26.95 9.73 18.64
CA ALA A 109 25.92 10.21 17.74
C ALA A 109 25.11 11.27 18.50
N LYS A 110 25.50 12.52 18.30
CA LYS A 110 24.81 13.70 18.80
C LYS A 110 23.46 13.72 18.07
N GLY A 111 22.43 13.18 18.72
CA GLY A 111 21.06 13.21 18.23
C GLY A 111 20.72 14.64 17.82
N SER A 112 20.56 14.84 16.52
CA SER A 112 20.10 16.10 15.95
C SER A 112 18.65 16.26 16.38
N ALA A 113 18.46 16.97 17.49
CA ALA A 113 17.15 17.40 17.94
C ALA A 113 16.48 18.14 16.78
N SER A 114 15.39 17.58 16.29
CA SER A 114 14.51 18.21 15.32
C SER A 114 14.05 19.55 15.90
N THR A 115 14.49 20.64 15.29
CA THR A 115 14.12 21.99 15.68
C THR A 115 12.59 22.14 15.60
N PRO A 116 11.88 22.62 16.64
CA PRO A 116 10.42 22.76 16.68
C PRO A 116 9.79 23.75 15.67
N GLY A 117 10.52 24.18 14.63
CA GLY A 117 10.03 25.11 13.60
C GLY A 117 9.10 24.48 12.55
N SER A 118 8.82 23.19 12.62
CA SER A 118 8.21 22.42 11.51
C SER A 118 6.68 22.43 11.45
N ALA A 119 5.99 22.62 12.59
CA ALA A 119 4.53 22.54 12.64
C ALA A 119 3.84 23.82 12.11
N VAL A 120 4.40 24.99 12.44
CA VAL A 120 3.85 26.30 12.01
C VAL A 120 3.95 26.46 10.49
N THR A 121 4.98 25.89 9.87
CA THR A 121 5.16 25.94 8.41
C THR A 121 4.18 25.02 7.66
N LEU A 122 3.82 23.87 8.23
CA LEU A 122 2.91 22.93 7.58
C LEU A 122 1.50 23.52 7.44
N GLN A 123 0.94 24.05 8.53
CA GLN A 123 -0.40 24.64 8.48
C GLN A 123 -0.46 25.83 7.50
N ALA A 124 0.57 26.68 7.48
CA ALA A 124 0.65 27.78 6.53
C ALA A 124 0.70 27.29 5.07
N ASN A 125 1.42 26.19 4.80
CA ASN A 125 1.46 25.57 3.47
C ASN A 125 0.12 24.96 3.07
N VAL A 126 -0.59 24.32 4.00
CA VAL A 126 -1.94 23.79 3.78
C VAL A 126 -2.90 24.92 3.40
N GLU A 127 -2.93 26.02 4.16
CA GLU A 127 -3.81 27.16 3.85
C GLU A 127 -3.44 27.85 2.54
N LYS A 128 -2.15 27.98 2.24
CA LYS A 128 -1.68 28.54 0.96
C LYS A 128 -2.11 27.66 -0.22
N LEU A 129 -1.95 26.35 -0.12
CA LEU A 129 -2.37 25.40 -1.15
C LEU A 129 -3.88 25.46 -1.34
N LYS A 130 -4.65 25.46 -0.24
CA LYS A 130 -6.11 25.58 -0.26
C LYS A 130 -6.57 26.86 -0.96
N ALA A 131 -5.93 27.99 -0.67
CA ALA A 131 -6.20 29.26 -1.35
C ALA A 131 -5.89 29.16 -2.84
N ALA A 132 -4.70 28.67 -3.21
CA ALA A 132 -4.30 28.50 -4.60
C ALA A 132 -5.28 27.62 -5.39
N CYS A 133 -5.72 26.51 -4.80
CA CYS A 133 -6.67 25.57 -5.40
C CYS A 133 -8.11 26.09 -5.48
N THR A 134 -8.46 27.10 -4.67
CA THR A 134 -9.79 27.73 -4.70
C THR A 134 -9.85 28.87 -5.72
N THR A 135 -8.77 29.67 -5.82
CA THR A 135 -8.75 30.86 -6.69
C THR A 135 -8.14 30.62 -8.06
N GLY A 136 -7.27 29.60 -8.19
CA GLY A 136 -6.56 29.28 -9.41
C GLY A 136 -7.43 28.53 -10.42
N THR A 137 -7.11 28.67 -11.70
CA THR A 137 -7.72 27.88 -12.77
C THR A 137 -7.24 26.43 -12.68
N LYS A 138 -8.10 25.53 -12.23
CA LYS A 138 -7.80 24.10 -12.17
C LYS A 138 -7.60 23.53 -13.57
N LYS A 139 -6.54 22.74 -13.73
CA LYS A 139 -6.25 21.91 -14.90
C LYS A 139 -6.35 20.46 -14.48
N THR A 140 -6.82 19.61 -15.38
CA THR A 140 -6.95 18.17 -15.15
C THR A 140 -5.92 17.40 -15.98
N MET A 141 -5.27 16.44 -15.36
CA MET A 141 -4.41 15.44 -16.00
C MET A 141 -4.98 14.07 -15.71
N LYS A 142 -5.09 13.23 -16.75
CA LYS A 142 -5.44 11.81 -16.62
C LYS A 142 -4.25 10.96 -17.00
N GLN A 143 -3.92 9.98 -16.18
CA GLN A 143 -2.74 9.13 -16.36
C GLN A 143 -3.05 7.72 -15.90
N SER A 144 -2.78 6.72 -16.73
CA SER A 144 -2.89 5.32 -16.33
C SER A 144 -1.52 4.78 -15.97
N VAL A 145 -1.45 3.99 -14.90
CA VAL A 145 -0.24 3.28 -14.47
C VAL A 145 -0.54 1.80 -14.44
N ARG A 146 0.26 1.01 -15.17
CA ARG A 146 0.21 -0.44 -15.10
C ARG A 146 1.28 -1.00 -14.19
N PHE A 147 0.83 -1.88 -13.31
CA PHE A 147 1.65 -2.79 -12.54
C PHE A 147 1.58 -4.15 -13.22
N ALA A 148 2.71 -4.63 -13.73
CA ALA A 148 2.79 -5.94 -14.37
C ALA A 148 2.55 -7.05 -13.32
N GLU A 149 2.21 -8.26 -13.76
CA GLU A 149 2.12 -9.40 -12.82
C GLU A 149 3.47 -9.67 -12.14
N THR A 150 3.43 -10.03 -10.86
CA THR A 150 4.58 -10.58 -10.12
C THR A 150 4.26 -12.00 -9.70
N GLN A 151 5.26 -12.89 -9.60
CA GLN A 151 5.04 -14.32 -9.34
C GLN A 151 5.88 -14.95 -8.24
N LYS A 152 6.79 -14.21 -7.62
CA LYS A 152 7.64 -14.76 -6.56
C LYS A 152 8.26 -13.67 -5.70
N CYS A 153 8.47 -13.99 -4.44
CA CYS A 153 9.36 -13.24 -3.57
C CYS A 153 10.84 -13.52 -3.87
N ASN A 154 11.69 -12.52 -3.64
CA ASN A 154 13.13 -12.69 -3.57
C ASN A 154 13.55 -12.97 -2.10
N TRP A 155 13.40 -14.21 -1.66
CA TRP A 155 13.71 -14.63 -0.28
C TRP A 155 15.18 -14.42 0.10
N ASN A 156 15.44 -14.05 1.36
CA ASN A 156 16.78 -13.79 1.90
C ASN A 156 17.60 -12.72 1.14
N VAL A 157 16.93 -11.84 0.40
CA VAL A 157 17.54 -10.79 -0.43
C VAL A 157 16.91 -9.44 -0.09
N ASP A 158 17.70 -8.36 -0.09
CA ASP A 158 17.24 -6.97 0.14
C ASP A 158 16.42 -6.74 1.42
N GLY A 159 16.69 -7.56 2.44
CA GLY A 159 16.00 -7.47 3.72
C GLY A 159 14.70 -8.27 3.79
N ASN A 160 14.31 -8.98 2.72
CA ASN A 160 13.40 -10.12 2.85
C ASN A 160 14.09 -11.19 3.69
N LEU A 161 13.30 -11.87 4.51
CA LEU A 161 13.75 -12.89 5.43
C LEU A 161 13.60 -14.28 4.82
N GLY A 162 13.84 -15.31 5.61
CA GLY A 162 13.50 -16.68 5.23
C GLY A 162 12.00 -16.94 5.43
N ARG A 163 11.50 -17.97 4.78
CA ARG A 163 10.11 -18.42 4.90
C ARG A 163 9.76 -18.77 6.34
N LEU A 164 8.63 -18.25 6.80
CA LEU A 164 8.04 -18.57 8.09
C LEU A 164 6.55 -18.23 8.03
N ASP A 165 5.75 -19.28 8.14
CA ASP A 165 4.30 -19.23 8.13
C ASP A 165 3.70 -18.22 9.11
N ALA A 166 2.65 -17.54 8.66
CA ALA A 166 1.90 -16.53 9.37
C ALA A 166 2.72 -15.34 9.89
N HIS A 167 3.79 -14.98 9.19
CA HIS A 167 4.59 -13.80 9.48
C HIS A 167 4.89 -13.01 8.21
N LEU A 168 4.94 -11.67 8.30
CA LEU A 168 5.37 -10.87 7.16
C LEU A 168 6.88 -11.05 6.92
N GLN A 169 7.29 -11.89 5.98
CA GLN A 169 8.70 -12.25 5.77
C GLN A 169 9.32 -11.59 4.54
N ALA A 170 8.55 -11.41 3.47
CA ALA A 170 9.04 -10.85 2.22
C ALA A 170 8.09 -9.83 1.60
N ILE A 171 8.66 -8.97 0.74
CA ILE A 171 7.92 -8.07 -0.14
C ILE A 171 8.51 -8.07 -1.55
N GLN A 172 7.64 -7.82 -2.51
CA GLN A 172 8.01 -7.48 -3.89
C GLN A 172 7.30 -6.18 -4.28
N GLY A 173 8.08 -5.18 -4.68
CA GLY A 173 7.57 -3.86 -5.03
C GLY A 173 7.69 -3.56 -6.52
N GLN A 174 6.72 -2.82 -7.05
CA GLN A 174 6.79 -2.16 -8.36
C GLN A 174 6.56 -0.66 -8.17
N LYS A 175 7.39 0.16 -8.82
CA LYS A 175 7.34 1.62 -8.72
C LYS A 175 6.90 2.26 -10.03
N ALA A 176 6.08 3.29 -9.93
CA ALA A 176 5.74 4.16 -11.03
C ALA A 176 5.80 5.62 -10.59
N SER A 177 5.94 6.53 -11.54
CA SER A 177 5.97 7.96 -11.25
C SER A 177 5.07 8.72 -12.21
N ILE A 178 4.39 9.74 -11.69
CA ILE A 178 3.64 10.72 -12.49
C ILE A 178 4.32 12.08 -12.31
N GLU A 179 4.71 12.68 -13.43
CA GLU A 179 5.29 14.03 -13.44
C GLU A 179 4.22 15.07 -13.73
N LEU A 180 4.05 16.00 -12.79
CA LEU A 180 3.24 17.20 -12.95
C LEU A 180 3.99 18.24 -13.78
N PRO A 181 3.28 19.14 -14.51
CA PRO A 181 3.92 20.23 -15.22
C PRO A 181 4.74 21.13 -14.30
N ALA A 182 5.75 21.81 -14.84
CA ALA A 182 6.55 22.76 -14.07
C ALA A 182 5.68 23.83 -13.38
N ASN A 183 5.96 24.09 -12.10
CA ASN A 183 5.22 24.99 -11.21
C ASN A 183 3.78 24.57 -10.87
N ALA A 184 3.36 23.36 -11.25
CA ALA A 184 2.05 22.85 -10.87
C ALA A 184 1.99 22.58 -9.35
N GLN A 185 0.87 22.90 -8.74
CA GLN A 185 0.53 22.52 -7.37
C GLN A 185 -0.68 21.57 -7.41
N LEU A 186 -0.51 20.36 -6.87
CA LEU A 186 -1.55 19.35 -6.83
C LEU A 186 -2.68 19.80 -5.88
N CYS A 187 -3.88 19.92 -6.40
CA CYS A 187 -5.07 20.32 -5.64
C CYS A 187 -5.93 19.14 -5.24
N GLU A 188 -6.13 18.20 -6.16
CA GLU A 188 -6.96 17.04 -5.95
C GLU A 188 -6.32 15.86 -6.67
N LEU A 189 -6.37 14.70 -6.03
CA LEU A 189 -5.93 13.45 -6.62
C LEU A 189 -7.08 12.45 -6.50
N GLY A 190 -7.74 12.21 -7.62
CA GLY A 190 -8.59 11.06 -7.80
C GLY A 190 -7.73 9.89 -8.22
N ILE A 191 -7.83 8.79 -7.47
CA ILE A 191 -7.35 7.49 -7.92
C ILE A 191 -8.62 6.70 -8.17
N GLY A 192 -8.72 6.08 -9.32
CA GLY A 192 -9.75 5.12 -9.64
C GLY A 192 -9.10 3.93 -10.33
N SER A 193 -9.79 2.81 -10.29
CA SER A 193 -9.63 1.76 -11.29
C SER A 193 -10.92 1.79 -12.11
N VAL A 194 -10.84 1.69 -13.45
CA VAL A 194 -11.95 1.02 -14.15
C VAL A 194 -12.10 -0.32 -13.43
N ALA A 195 -13.31 -0.78 -13.10
CA ALA A 195 -13.48 -2.01 -12.32
C ALA A 195 -12.62 -3.14 -12.91
N THR A 196 -11.45 -3.37 -12.32
CA THR A 196 -10.50 -4.39 -12.72
C THR A 196 -10.55 -5.47 -11.68
N THR A 197 -10.51 -6.68 -12.15
CA THR A 197 -10.39 -7.83 -11.30
C THR A 197 -8.91 -8.04 -10.98
N ILE A 198 -8.58 -8.09 -9.70
CA ILE A 198 -7.23 -8.41 -9.22
C ILE A 198 -7.30 -9.66 -8.35
N GLN A 199 -6.22 -10.42 -8.33
CA GLN A 199 -5.93 -11.44 -7.34
C GLN A 199 -4.48 -11.24 -6.88
N TYR A 200 -4.20 -11.50 -5.61
CA TYR A 200 -2.87 -11.35 -5.02
C TYR A 200 -2.69 -12.28 -3.83
N ASP A 201 -1.45 -12.43 -3.40
CA ASP A 201 -1.03 -13.29 -2.29
C ASP A 201 0.25 -12.71 -1.62
N ASP A 202 0.34 -12.47 -0.32
CA ASP A 202 -0.68 -12.54 0.76
C ASP A 202 -1.42 -11.21 0.97
N PHE A 203 -0.67 -10.12 0.98
CA PHE A 203 -1.19 -8.78 1.23
C PHE A 203 -0.65 -7.79 0.20
N MET A 204 -1.43 -6.74 -0.01
CA MET A 204 -1.14 -5.71 -0.99
C MET A 204 -1.11 -4.33 -0.31
N ILE A 205 -0.09 -3.54 -0.60
CA ILE A 205 0.08 -2.18 -0.10
C ILE A 205 0.31 -1.23 -1.26
N LEU A 206 -0.46 -0.14 -1.33
CA LEU A 206 -0.26 0.94 -2.28
C LEU A 206 0.22 2.19 -1.53
N THR A 207 1.31 2.76 -2.00
CA THR A 207 1.90 3.99 -1.43
C THR A 207 2.02 5.10 -2.47
N MET A 208 2.02 6.35 -2.00
CA MET A 208 2.41 7.54 -2.75
C MET A 208 3.42 8.34 -1.92
N ASN A 209 4.57 8.64 -2.49
CA ASN A 209 5.70 9.32 -1.81
C ASN A 209 6.02 8.67 -0.46
N ASN A 210 6.07 7.34 -0.45
CA ASN A 210 6.28 6.48 0.73
C ASN A 210 5.20 6.56 1.83
N GLN A 211 4.06 7.18 1.53
CA GLN A 211 2.92 7.23 2.44
C GLN A 211 1.84 6.23 1.98
N VAL A 212 1.31 5.44 2.90
CA VAL A 212 0.34 4.39 2.64
C VAL A 212 -1.00 5.01 2.25
N LEU A 213 -1.41 4.78 1.02
CA LEU A 213 -2.76 5.11 0.54
C LEU A 213 -3.75 4.01 0.90
N LEU A 214 -3.29 2.77 0.80
CA LEU A 214 -4.12 1.58 0.97
C LEU A 214 -3.27 0.39 1.44
N SER A 215 -3.84 -0.45 2.28
CA SER A 215 -3.33 -1.79 2.63
C SER A 215 -4.50 -2.76 2.69
N SER A 216 -4.35 -3.96 2.15
CA SER A 216 -5.36 -5.02 2.32
C SER A 216 -5.44 -5.52 3.77
N ASN A 217 -4.43 -5.21 4.60
CA ASN A 217 -4.38 -5.59 6.00
C ASN A 217 -3.84 -4.43 6.85
N LYS A 218 -4.67 -3.88 7.74
CA LYS A 218 -4.33 -2.73 8.57
C LYS A 218 -3.31 -3.06 9.67
N GLU A 219 -3.23 -4.31 10.13
CA GLU A 219 -2.28 -4.70 11.17
C GLU A 219 -0.81 -4.63 10.71
N LEU A 220 -0.56 -4.70 9.41
CA LEU A 220 0.77 -4.44 8.83
C LEU A 220 1.30 -3.04 9.18
N LEU A 221 0.40 -2.09 9.45
CA LEU A 221 0.74 -0.69 9.75
C LEU A 221 1.02 -0.44 11.23
N LEU A 222 0.85 -1.44 12.09
CA LEU A 222 1.16 -1.32 13.51
C LEU A 222 2.65 -0.97 13.72
N GLY A 223 2.96 -0.05 14.62
CA GLY A 223 4.34 0.38 14.87
C GLY A 223 4.94 1.26 13.78
N MET A 224 4.21 1.52 12.69
CA MET A 224 4.59 2.59 11.75
C MET A 224 4.37 3.95 12.38
N THR A 225 5.13 4.92 11.91
CA THR A 225 4.95 6.30 12.33
C THR A 225 3.73 6.84 11.61
N GLU A 226 2.66 7.05 12.38
CA GLU A 226 1.58 7.93 11.96
C GLU A 226 2.12 9.36 12.08
N ASP A 227 2.25 10.03 10.93
CA ASP A 227 2.46 11.47 10.94
C ASP A 227 1.18 12.07 11.54
N GLN A 228 1.30 12.94 12.54
CA GLN A 228 0.22 13.31 13.49
C GLN A 228 -1.05 13.92 12.86
N ASP A 229 -1.05 14.05 11.54
CA ASP A 229 -2.14 14.54 10.72
C ASP A 229 -2.18 13.90 9.32
N ALA A 230 -1.38 12.88 9.02
CA ALA A 230 -1.16 12.33 7.67
C ALA A 230 -1.28 10.79 7.60
N ALA A 231 -0.97 10.25 6.42
CA ALA A 231 -0.91 8.82 6.14
C ALA A 231 0.26 8.13 6.87
N TYR A 232 0.15 6.82 7.10
CA TYR A 232 1.28 6.02 7.62
C TYR A 232 2.47 6.08 6.67
N VAL A 233 3.68 6.23 7.20
CA VAL A 233 4.91 6.11 6.40
C VAL A 233 5.29 4.63 6.29
N TRP A 234 5.32 4.10 5.07
CA TRP A 234 5.68 2.70 4.83
C TRP A 234 7.16 2.47 5.13
N ASP A 235 7.42 1.46 5.96
CA ASP A 235 8.77 1.03 6.31
C ASP A 235 8.76 -0.47 6.60
N PHE A 236 9.18 -1.25 5.60
CA PHE A 236 9.23 -2.70 5.69
C PHE A 236 10.10 -3.18 6.86
N THR A 237 11.13 -2.44 7.26
CA THR A 237 12.02 -2.86 8.35
C THR A 237 11.32 -2.89 9.70
N LYS A 238 10.23 -2.13 9.86
CA LYS A 238 9.37 -2.11 11.07
C LYS A 238 8.27 -3.17 11.03
N ALA A 239 7.90 -3.64 9.85
CA ALA A 239 6.82 -4.59 9.65
C ALA A 239 7.32 -6.05 9.57
N ARG A 240 8.49 -6.28 8.95
CA ARG A 240 9.02 -7.63 8.68
C ARG A 240 9.29 -8.45 9.94
N GLY A 241 9.12 -9.76 9.83
CA GLY A 241 9.34 -10.75 10.88
C GLY A 241 8.26 -10.78 11.96
N ARG A 242 7.16 -10.03 11.79
CA ARG A 242 6.05 -10.00 12.75
C ARG A 242 4.97 -10.96 12.33
N ALA A 243 4.35 -11.61 13.32
CA ALA A 243 3.14 -12.38 13.09
C ALA A 243 2.04 -11.48 12.51
N VAL A 244 1.30 -12.01 11.53
CA VAL A 244 0.23 -11.31 10.84
C VAL A 244 -1.11 -11.99 11.12
N ASN A 245 -2.14 -11.18 11.33
CA ASN A 245 -3.52 -11.64 11.39
C ASN A 245 -4.14 -11.50 10.00
N PHE A 246 -4.35 -12.61 9.29
CA PHE A 246 -4.92 -12.58 7.93
C PHE A 246 -6.36 -12.06 7.86
N ASP A 247 -7.08 -12.08 8.98
CA ASP A 247 -8.46 -11.60 9.07
C ASP A 247 -8.55 -10.11 9.42
N ALA A 248 -7.42 -9.41 9.57
CA ALA A 248 -7.42 -7.99 9.89
C ALA A 248 -8.08 -7.19 8.75
N PRO A 249 -8.87 -6.14 9.08
CA PRO A 249 -9.55 -5.36 8.07
C PRO A 249 -8.55 -4.58 7.21
N SER A 250 -8.98 -4.18 6.02
CA SER A 250 -8.22 -3.29 5.17
C SER A 250 -8.08 -1.88 5.76
N TYR A 251 -7.08 -1.15 5.26
CA TYR A 251 -6.88 0.26 5.51
C TYR A 251 -6.97 1.03 4.20
N CYS A 252 -7.73 2.11 4.20
CA CYS A 252 -7.72 3.13 3.17
C CYS A 252 -7.56 4.50 3.83
N LEU A 253 -6.68 5.32 3.27
CA LEU A 253 -6.42 6.65 3.77
C LEU A 253 -7.72 7.48 3.83
N GLY A 254 -7.94 8.14 4.97
CA GLY A 254 -9.08 9.03 5.20
C GLY A 254 -10.45 8.36 5.16
N ASN A 255 -10.52 7.03 5.34
CA ASN A 255 -11.75 6.25 5.15
C ASN A 255 -12.36 6.54 3.77
N GLY A 256 -11.54 6.45 2.72
CA GLY A 256 -11.84 6.85 1.35
C GLY A 256 -13.29 6.58 0.91
N SER A 257 -13.82 7.44 0.05
CA SER A 257 -15.22 7.38 -0.39
C SER A 257 -15.59 6.03 -1.01
N ILE A 258 -14.61 5.33 -1.58
CA ILE A 258 -14.70 3.93 -2.01
C ILE A 258 -13.43 3.20 -1.57
N CYS A 259 -13.58 2.09 -0.85
CA CYS A 259 -12.48 1.24 -0.39
C CYS A 259 -12.92 -0.23 -0.47
N ASN A 260 -12.84 -0.80 -1.68
CA ASN A 260 -13.11 -2.21 -1.92
C ASN A 260 -11.83 -2.89 -2.40
N ILE A 261 -11.32 -3.78 -1.57
CA ILE A 261 -10.13 -4.58 -1.83
C ILE A 261 -10.60 -6.03 -1.66
N PRO A 262 -10.40 -6.91 -2.66
CA PRO A 262 -10.75 -8.31 -2.49
C PRO A 262 -9.93 -8.93 -1.34
N VAL A 263 -10.39 -10.05 -0.79
CA VAL A 263 -9.58 -10.82 0.15
C VAL A 263 -8.40 -11.44 -0.60
N THR A 264 -7.29 -11.71 0.09
CA THR A 264 -6.16 -12.46 -0.49
C THR A 264 -6.62 -13.77 -1.13
N ASP A 265 -5.85 -14.24 -2.11
CA ASP A 265 -6.09 -15.48 -2.85
C ASP A 265 -7.46 -15.55 -3.57
N THR A 266 -8.22 -14.44 -3.59
CA THR A 266 -9.54 -14.36 -4.20
C THR A 266 -9.54 -13.34 -5.32
N GLN A 267 -9.93 -13.80 -6.50
CA GLN A 267 -10.13 -12.91 -7.63
C GLN A 267 -11.35 -12.01 -7.36
N GLY A 268 -11.17 -10.68 -7.35
CA GLY A 268 -12.28 -9.77 -7.08
C GLY A 268 -12.07 -8.34 -7.53
N SER A 269 -13.14 -7.54 -7.42
CA SER A 269 -13.12 -6.14 -7.87
C SER A 269 -12.27 -5.30 -6.93
N PHE A 270 -11.24 -4.67 -7.48
CA PHE A 270 -10.53 -3.60 -6.79
C PHE A 270 -11.18 -2.27 -7.14
N GLN A 271 -11.63 -1.52 -6.14
CA GLN A 271 -12.13 -0.16 -6.30
C GLN A 271 -11.62 0.71 -5.16
N PHE A 272 -10.97 1.80 -5.49
CA PHE A 272 -10.38 2.70 -4.52
C PHE A 272 -10.65 4.13 -4.97
N SER A 273 -11.05 4.99 -4.03
CA SER A 273 -11.22 6.42 -4.24
C SER A 273 -10.92 7.17 -2.96
N ILE A 274 -10.05 8.18 -3.04
CA ILE A 274 -9.71 9.05 -1.91
C ILE A 274 -10.39 10.39 -2.09
N ASP A 275 -11.00 10.90 -1.02
CA ASP A 275 -11.52 12.26 -1.03
C ASP A 275 -10.37 13.28 -1.14
N PRO A 276 -10.45 14.25 -2.07
CA PRO A 276 -9.41 15.26 -2.23
C PRO A 276 -9.03 16.03 -0.97
N SER A 277 -9.97 16.23 -0.03
CA SER A 277 -9.72 16.95 1.23
C SER A 277 -8.71 16.23 2.14
N VAL A 278 -8.68 14.90 2.11
CA VAL A 278 -7.74 14.07 2.86
C VAL A 278 -6.33 14.23 2.29
N LEU A 279 -6.23 14.34 0.98
CA LEU A 279 -4.98 14.51 0.26
C LEU A 279 -4.40 15.91 0.41
N GLY A 280 -5.18 16.93 0.76
CA GLY A 280 -4.67 18.30 0.94
C GLY A 280 -3.48 18.39 1.91
N LYS A 281 -3.46 17.56 2.96
CA LYS A 281 -2.32 17.49 3.90
C LYS A 281 -1.10 16.78 3.29
N MET A 282 -1.32 15.67 2.58
CA MET A 282 -0.25 14.99 1.83
C MET A 282 0.31 15.89 0.73
N ALA A 283 -0.55 16.60 0.02
CA ALA A 283 -0.19 17.53 -1.03
C ALA A 283 0.58 18.72 -0.47
N ALA A 284 0.25 19.21 0.73
CA ALA A 284 1.05 20.25 1.41
C ALA A 284 2.48 19.77 1.73
N ASN A 285 2.64 18.53 2.18
CA ASN A 285 3.95 17.89 2.37
C ASN A 285 4.72 17.71 1.05
N ASN A 286 4.01 17.74 -0.08
CA ASN A 286 4.55 17.56 -1.42
C ASN A 286 4.35 18.80 -2.31
N ALA A 287 4.08 19.97 -1.75
CA ALA A 287 3.60 21.13 -2.53
C ALA A 287 4.63 21.65 -3.52
N SER A 288 5.90 21.34 -3.30
CA SER A 288 7.02 21.64 -4.20
C SER A 288 7.44 20.46 -5.08
N SER A 289 6.86 19.27 -4.89
CA SER A 289 7.20 18.11 -5.70
C SER A 289 6.37 18.13 -6.98
N THR A 290 7.05 18.22 -8.12
CA THR A 290 6.44 17.97 -9.43
C THR A 290 6.39 16.48 -9.76
N LYS A 291 6.81 15.60 -8.85
CA LYS A 291 6.85 14.15 -9.05
C LYS A 291 6.05 13.44 -7.96
N LEU A 292 5.16 12.57 -8.37
CA LEU A 292 4.40 11.69 -7.51
C LEU A 292 4.89 10.26 -7.74
N ASP A 293 5.54 9.68 -6.73
CA ASP A 293 6.08 8.33 -6.77
C ASP A 293 5.10 7.36 -6.14
N PHE A 294 4.59 6.42 -6.93
CA PHE A 294 3.71 5.36 -6.48
C PHE A 294 4.49 4.06 -6.35
N ALA A 295 4.13 3.25 -5.36
CA ALA A 295 4.61 1.88 -5.29
C ALA A 295 3.51 0.93 -4.84
N LEU A 296 3.38 -0.18 -5.57
CA LEU A 296 2.56 -1.32 -5.23
C LEU A 296 3.47 -2.41 -4.68
N TYR A 297 3.16 -2.91 -3.48
CA TYR A 297 3.88 -4.01 -2.85
C TYR A 297 2.93 -5.20 -2.68
N ALA A 298 3.35 -6.37 -3.15
CA ALA A 298 2.82 -7.65 -2.69
C ALA A 298 3.76 -8.23 -1.63
N THR A 299 3.23 -9.06 -0.74
CA THR A 299 3.94 -9.57 0.44
C THR A 299 3.93 -11.09 0.49
N GLY A 300 4.77 -11.68 1.34
CA GLY A 300 4.92 -13.12 1.47
C GLY A 300 5.28 -13.57 2.88
N ASP A 301 4.85 -14.77 3.26
CA ASP A 301 5.20 -15.43 4.51
C ASP A 301 5.99 -16.75 4.32
N ASN A 302 5.58 -17.69 3.48
CA ASN A 302 6.09 -19.06 3.49
C ASN A 302 6.15 -19.82 2.14
N ASP A 303 5.44 -19.41 1.08
CA ASP A 303 5.23 -20.25 -0.10
C ASP A 303 5.82 -19.66 -1.41
N ASP A 304 5.70 -20.43 -2.50
CA ASP A 304 6.24 -20.04 -3.82
C ASP A 304 5.32 -19.08 -4.60
N ARG A 305 4.05 -18.99 -4.21
CA ARG A 305 3.04 -18.06 -4.74
C ARG A 305 3.08 -16.70 -4.03
N ASP A 306 3.69 -16.61 -2.85
CA ASP A 306 3.91 -15.35 -2.16
C ASP A 306 4.50 -14.22 -3.03
N CYS A 307 4.18 -12.98 -2.66
CA CYS A 307 4.49 -11.77 -3.40
C CYS A 307 3.92 -11.78 -4.84
N TRP A 308 2.88 -12.57 -5.10
CA TRP A 308 2.18 -12.62 -6.38
C TRP A 308 1.03 -11.62 -6.41
N HIS A 309 0.83 -11.02 -7.57
CA HIS A 309 -0.42 -10.34 -7.91
C HIS A 309 -0.60 -10.36 -9.42
N THR A 310 -1.84 -10.50 -9.88
CA THR A 310 -2.16 -10.36 -11.31
C THR A 310 -1.81 -8.95 -11.80
N ALA A 311 -1.61 -8.80 -13.11
CA ALA A 311 -1.43 -7.49 -13.71
C ALA A 311 -2.59 -6.56 -13.36
N PHE A 312 -2.27 -5.31 -13.04
CA PHE A 312 -3.22 -4.35 -12.48
C PHE A 312 -2.98 -2.97 -13.08
N THR A 313 -4.03 -2.18 -13.30
CA THR A 313 -3.92 -0.82 -13.85
C THR A 313 -4.73 0.15 -13.00
N LEU A 314 -4.09 1.25 -12.61
CA LEU A 314 -4.72 2.35 -11.90
C LEU A 314 -4.84 3.55 -12.83
N ASP A 315 -6.00 4.20 -12.80
CA ASP A 315 -6.27 5.44 -13.47
C ASP A 315 -6.25 6.60 -12.48
N PHE A 316 -5.35 7.53 -12.71
CA PHE A 316 -5.18 8.73 -11.91
C PHE A 316 -5.84 9.90 -12.62
N THR A 317 -6.65 10.66 -11.89
CA THR A 317 -7.17 11.96 -12.30
C THR A 317 -6.63 13.01 -11.33
N LEU A 318 -5.69 13.81 -11.79
CA LEU A 318 -5.02 14.83 -11.00
C LEU A 318 -5.57 16.20 -11.40
N ASN A 319 -6.12 16.95 -10.45
CA ASN A 319 -6.43 18.36 -10.64
C ASN A 319 -5.33 19.19 -9.99
N TYR A 320 -4.77 20.15 -10.73
CA TYR A 320 -3.69 21.01 -10.27
C TYR A 320 -3.91 22.46 -10.71
N VAL A 321 -3.26 23.40 -10.03
CA VAL A 321 -3.14 24.80 -10.48
C VAL A 321 -1.71 25.11 -10.87
N GLN A 322 -1.50 26.16 -11.67
CA GLN A 322 -0.19 26.63 -12.13
C GLN A 322 -0.14 28.15 -12.08
#